data_AF-A0A949NRI4-F1
#
_entry.id   AF-A0A949NRI4-F1
#
_cell.length_a   1.000
_cell.length_b   1.000
_cell.length_c   1.000
_cell.angle_alpha   90.00
_cell.angle_beta   90.00
_cell.angle_gamma   90.00
#
_symmetry.space_group_name_H-M   'P 1'
#
loop_
_entity.id
_entity.type
_entity.pdbx_description
1 polymer ?
#
loop_
_entity_poly.entity_id
_entity_poly.type
_entity_poly.pdbx_seq_one_letter_code
_entity_poly.pdbx_strand_id
1 'polypeptide(L)'
;MLTDTLRKMMLVSIGAVSLTRDKAEQLVKELSEKGQVNQAEARSFVREIMEKGDRERVAIQKAVSGEVRKIREEIGFASKRDLAEISARLRRIEEHLNIPYVEAEPAAENVPASDTTQENQA
;
A
#
# COMPACT_ATOMS: atom_id res chain seq x y z
N MET A 1 -0.66 -33.40 -8.95
CA MET A 1 0.18 -32.58 -8.06
C MET A 1 0.88 -31.47 -8.85
N LEU A 2 1.80 -31.78 -9.79
CA LEU A 2 2.61 -30.78 -10.50
C LEU A 2 1.82 -29.78 -11.37
N THR A 3 0.77 -30.24 -12.06
CA THR A 3 -0.08 -29.42 -12.94
C THR A 3 -0.92 -28.38 -12.20
N ASP A 4 -1.35 -28.71 -10.97
CA ASP A 4 -2.14 -27.81 -10.13
C ASP A 4 -1.29 -26.67 -9.58
N THR A 5 -0.07 -26.98 -9.13
CA THR A 5 0.92 -26.00 -8.69
C THR A 5 1.33 -25.05 -9.81
N LEU A 6 1.52 -25.55 -11.03
CA LEU A 6 1.89 -24.72 -12.18
C LEU A 6 0.76 -23.75 -12.57
N ARG A 7 -0.51 -24.20 -12.56
CA ARG A 7 -1.67 -23.30 -12.76
C ARG A 7 -1.75 -22.24 -11.67
N LYS A 8 -1.54 -22.61 -10.41
CA LYS A 8 -1.52 -21.67 -9.29
C LYS A 8 -0.39 -20.65 -9.41
N MET A 9 0.82 -21.08 -9.78
CA MET A 9 1.93 -20.17 -10.07
C MET A 9 1.61 -19.21 -11.22
N MET A 10 0.98 -19.70 -12.28
CA MET A 10 0.57 -18.87 -13.42
C MET A 10 -0.52 -17.86 -13.04
N LEU A 11 -1.48 -18.25 -12.19
CA LEU A 11 -2.51 -17.36 -11.64
C LEU A 11 -1.89 -16.29 -10.74
N VAL A 12 -0.93 -16.66 -9.89
CA VAL A 12 -0.21 -15.73 -9.02
C VAL A 12 0.66 -14.77 -9.84
N SER A 13 1.32 -15.24 -10.90
CA SER A 13 2.10 -14.36 -11.77
C SER A 13 1.21 -13.41 -12.57
N ILE A 14 0.03 -13.84 -13.02
CA ILE A 14 -0.97 -12.95 -13.63
C ILE A 14 -1.49 -11.92 -12.61
N GLY A 15 -1.69 -12.33 -11.36
CA GLY A 15 -2.07 -11.45 -10.26
C GLY A 15 -0.98 -10.40 -9.95
N ALA A 16 0.29 -10.81 -9.96
CA ALA A 16 1.46 -9.95 -9.70
C ALA A 16 1.80 -9.00 -10.86
N VAL A 17 1.54 -9.41 -12.11
CA VAL A 17 1.85 -8.61 -13.32
C VAL A 17 0.71 -7.63 -13.67
N SER A 18 -0.44 -7.72 -13.00
CA SER A 18 -1.65 -6.97 -13.32
C SER A 18 -2.14 -7.27 -14.74
N LEU A 19 -3.13 -8.15 -14.85
CA LEU A 19 -3.75 -8.45 -16.12
C LEU A 19 -4.46 -7.19 -16.65
N THR A 20 -3.85 -6.51 -17.62
CA THR A 20 -4.43 -5.35 -18.31
C THR A 20 -5.28 -5.81 -19.50
N ARG A 21 -6.12 -4.91 -20.00
CA ARG A 21 -6.95 -5.17 -21.19
C ARG A 21 -6.11 -5.57 -22.40
N ASP A 22 -4.98 -4.90 -22.60
CA ASP A 22 -4.05 -5.19 -23.70
C ASP A 22 -3.40 -6.59 -23.55
N LYS A 23 -3.01 -6.97 -22.33
CA LYS A 23 -2.44 -8.30 -22.06
C LYS A 23 -3.48 -9.41 -22.15
N ALA A 24 -4.71 -9.13 -21.77
CA ALA A 24 -5.84 -10.04 -21.96
C ALA A 24 -6.10 -10.32 -23.45
N GLU A 25 -6.09 -9.28 -24.29
CA GLU A 25 -6.24 -9.44 -25.75
C GLU A 25 -5.08 -10.23 -26.37
N GLN A 26 -3.85 -9.99 -25.90
CA GLN A 26 -2.67 -10.72 -26.35
C GLN A 26 -2.76 -12.22 -26.01
N LEU A 27 -3.22 -12.56 -24.80
CA LEU A 27 -3.47 -13.95 -24.37
C LEU A 27 -4.56 -14.63 -25.20
N VAL A 28 -5.65 -13.93 -25.50
CA VAL A 28 -6.71 -14.44 -26.39
C VAL A 28 -6.15 -14.81 -27.76
N LYS A 29 -5.31 -13.93 -28.34
CA LYS A 29 -4.70 -14.15 -29.64
C LYS A 29 -3.77 -15.35 -29.63
N GLU A 30 -2.89 -15.46 -28.63
CA GLU A 30 -1.98 -16.60 -28.47
C GLU A 30 -2.71 -17.94 -28.30
N LEU A 31 -3.77 -17.97 -27.49
CA LEU A 31 -4.57 -19.18 -27.25
C LEU A 31 -5.30 -19.64 -28.51
N SER A 32 -5.77 -18.68 -29.32
CA SER A 32 -6.41 -18.95 -30.62
C SER A 32 -5.39 -19.40 -31.68
N GLU A 33 -4.22 -18.76 -31.74
CA GLU A 33 -3.16 -19.07 -32.73
C GLU A 33 -2.53 -20.44 -32.50
N LYS A 34 -2.40 -20.86 -31.23
CA LYS A 34 -1.92 -22.21 -30.86
C LYS A 34 -2.95 -23.31 -31.15
N GLY A 35 -4.13 -22.96 -31.68
CA GLY A 35 -5.21 -23.90 -32.00
C GLY A 35 -5.79 -24.62 -30.78
N GLN A 36 -5.52 -24.13 -29.56
CA GLN A 36 -5.91 -24.79 -28.31
C GLN A 36 -7.39 -24.58 -27.98
N VAL A 37 -7.95 -23.46 -28.41
CA VAL A 37 -9.35 -23.04 -28.20
C VAL A 37 -9.76 -22.08 -29.30
N ASN A 38 -11.07 -22.00 -29.60
CA ASN A 38 -11.55 -21.00 -30.55
C ASN A 38 -11.46 -19.58 -29.95
N GLN A 39 -11.47 -18.55 -30.80
CA GLN A 39 -11.30 -17.16 -30.35
C GLN A 39 -12.40 -16.71 -29.37
N ALA A 40 -13.63 -17.21 -29.51
CA ALA A 40 -14.74 -16.87 -28.63
C ALA A 40 -14.60 -17.51 -27.24
N GLU A 41 -14.18 -18.79 -27.18
CA GLU A 41 -13.87 -19.51 -25.95
C GLU A 41 -12.70 -18.86 -25.19
N ALA A 42 -11.62 -18.52 -25.91
CA ALA A 42 -10.48 -17.83 -25.32
C ALA A 42 -10.87 -16.48 -24.71
N ARG A 43 -11.69 -15.68 -25.43
CA ARG A 43 -12.22 -14.41 -24.89
C ARG A 43 -13.10 -14.62 -23.65
N SER A 44 -13.95 -15.65 -23.66
CA SER A 44 -14.82 -15.96 -22.52
C SER A 44 -14.01 -16.33 -21.28
N PHE A 45 -13.04 -17.23 -21.45
CA PHE A 45 -12.17 -17.69 -20.37
C PHE A 45 -11.35 -16.56 -19.73
N VAL A 46 -10.73 -15.71 -20.56
CA VAL A 46 -9.93 -14.58 -20.06
C VAL A 46 -10.80 -13.56 -19.33
N ARG A 47 -12.03 -13.31 -19.81
CA ARG A 47 -12.99 -12.44 -19.10
C ARG A 47 -13.39 -13.01 -17.74
N GLU A 48 -13.69 -14.30 -17.67
CA GLU A 48 -14.07 -14.96 -16.41
C GLU A 48 -12.95 -14.88 -15.37
N ILE A 49 -11.69 -15.06 -15.81
CA ILE A 49 -10.52 -14.89 -14.94
C ILE A 49 -10.40 -13.45 -14.45
N MET A 50 -10.58 -12.45 -15.33
CA MET A 50 -10.55 -11.04 -14.93
C MET A 50 -11.64 -10.72 -13.90
N GLU A 51 -12.88 -11.10 -14.17
CA GLU A 51 -14.00 -10.84 -13.26
C GLU A 51 -13.84 -11.55 -11.91
N LYS A 52 -13.31 -12.77 -11.92
CA LYS A 52 -13.03 -13.50 -10.68
C LYS A 52 -11.87 -12.84 -9.91
N GLY A 53 -10.81 -12.47 -10.61
CA GLY A 53 -9.65 -11.79 -10.04
C GLY A 53 -10.00 -10.44 -9.41
N ASP A 54 -10.86 -9.64 -10.04
CA ASP A 54 -11.31 -8.36 -9.49
C ASP A 54 -12.15 -8.54 -8.22
N ARG A 55 -13.04 -9.54 -8.20
CA ARG A 55 -13.81 -9.87 -6.99
C ARG A 55 -12.91 -10.32 -5.84
N GLU A 56 -11.94 -11.20 -6.11
CA GLU A 56 -11.00 -11.68 -5.10
C GLU A 56 -10.05 -10.58 -4.62
N ARG A 57 -9.62 -9.66 -5.50
CA ARG A 57 -8.85 -8.47 -5.11
C ARG A 57 -9.60 -7.59 -4.11
N VAL A 58 -10.88 -7.30 -4.35
CA VAL A 58 -11.71 -6.51 -3.44
C VAL A 58 -11.87 -7.21 -2.09
N ALA A 59 -12.09 -8.54 -2.09
CA ALA A 59 -12.19 -9.32 -0.87
C ALA A 59 -10.89 -9.28 -0.04
N ILE A 60 -9.74 -9.45 -0.69
CA ILE A 60 -8.42 -9.35 -0.06
C ILE A 60 -8.20 -7.93 0.49
N GLN A 61 -8.49 -6.89 -0.31
CA GLN A 61 -8.33 -5.50 0.14
C GLN A 61 -9.18 -5.20 1.38
N LYS A 62 -10.42 -5.71 1.43
CA LYS A 62 -11.30 -5.56 2.58
C LYS A 62 -10.79 -6.32 3.80
N ALA A 63 -10.29 -7.56 3.62
CA ALA A 63 -9.72 -8.35 4.69
C ALA A 63 -8.47 -7.67 5.29
N VAL A 64 -7.54 -7.23 4.44
CA VAL A 64 -6.32 -6.52 4.86
C VAL A 64 -6.67 -5.21 5.57
N SER A 65 -7.59 -4.41 5.01
CA SER A 65 -8.00 -3.14 5.63
C SER A 65 -8.67 -3.36 6.98
N GLY A 66 -9.48 -4.41 7.11
CA GLY A 66 -10.11 -4.80 8.37
C GLY A 66 -9.08 -5.22 9.41
N GLU A 67 -8.11 -6.05 9.02
CA GLU A 67 -7.07 -6.54 9.93
C GLU A 67 -6.13 -5.41 10.38
N VAL A 68 -5.72 -4.52 9.46
CA VAL A 68 -4.95 -3.31 9.79
C VAL A 68 -5.74 -2.40 10.74
N ARG A 69 -7.07 -2.30 10.59
CA ARG A 69 -7.90 -1.54 11.52
C ARG A 69 -7.94 -2.18 12.91
N LYS A 70 -8.11 -3.50 13.02
CA LYS A 70 -8.08 -4.21 14.31
C LYS A 70 -6.73 -4.06 15.00
N ILE A 71 -5.64 -4.29 14.28
CA ILE A 71 -4.28 -4.09 14.77
C ILE A 71 -4.09 -2.66 15.29
N ARG A 72 -4.64 -1.66 14.58
CA ARG A 72 -4.60 -0.26 15.03
C ARG A 72 -5.36 -0.04 16.34
N GLU A 73 -6.53 -0.64 16.48
CA GLU A 73 -7.37 -0.54 17.68
C GLU A 73 -6.73 -1.28 18.87
N GLU A 74 -6.13 -2.46 18.65
CA GLU A 74 -5.50 -3.28 19.69
C GLU A 74 -4.16 -2.72 20.18
N ILE A 75 -3.35 -2.14 19.28
CA ILE A 75 -2.03 -1.59 19.63
C ILE A 75 -2.12 -0.09 20.00
N GLY A 76 -3.32 0.52 19.89
CA GLY A 76 -3.55 1.92 20.26
C GLY A 76 -2.87 2.93 19.33
N PHE A 77 -2.67 2.59 18.05
CA PHE A 77 -1.95 3.46 17.12
C PHE A 77 -2.88 4.58 16.60
N ALA A 78 -2.70 5.79 17.12
CA ALA A 78 -3.51 6.95 16.71
C ALA A 78 -3.27 7.29 15.23
N SER A 79 -4.34 7.52 14.47
CA SER A 79 -4.20 7.97 13.08
C SER A 79 -3.84 9.46 13.01
N LYS A 80 -3.34 9.90 11.85
CA LYS A 80 -3.13 11.34 11.59
C LYS A 80 -4.40 12.17 11.81
N ARG A 81 -5.58 11.59 11.54
CA ARG A 81 -6.88 12.24 11.74
C ARG A 81 -7.17 12.43 13.23
N ASP A 82 -6.92 11.40 14.03
CA ASP A 82 -7.15 11.43 15.47
C ASP A 82 -6.21 12.43 16.14
N LEU A 83 -4.94 12.48 15.72
CA LEU A 83 -3.97 13.49 16.16
C LEU A 83 -4.39 14.91 15.77
N ALA A 84 -4.91 15.11 14.55
CA ALA A 84 -5.41 16.41 14.11
C ALA A 84 -6.64 16.85 14.92
N GLU A 85 -7.55 15.92 15.22
CA GLU A 85 -8.73 16.19 16.04
C GLU A 85 -8.35 16.56 17.48
N ILE A 86 -7.40 15.84 18.08
CA ILE A 86 -6.84 16.15 19.39
C ILE A 86 -6.15 17.52 19.37
N SER A 87 -5.34 17.81 18.36
CA SER A 87 -4.63 19.10 18.22
C SER A 87 -5.61 20.26 18.10
N ALA A 88 -6.70 20.11 17.33
CA ALA A 88 -7.72 21.14 17.20
C ALA A 88 -8.49 21.36 18.52
N ARG A 89 -8.77 20.28 19.27
CA ARG A 89 -9.37 20.39 20.60
C ARG A 89 -8.42 21.07 21.59
N LEU A 90 -7.13 20.75 21.53
CA LEU A 90 -6.11 21.33 22.39
C LEU A 90 -5.98 22.84 22.15
N ARG A 91 -5.87 23.28 20.89
CA ARG A 91 -5.82 24.71 20.54
C ARG A 91 -7.01 25.50 21.09
N ARG A 92 -8.22 24.95 20.97
CA ARG A 92 -9.42 25.60 21.53
C ARG A 92 -9.36 25.74 23.04
N ILE A 93 -8.75 24.78 23.75
CA ILE A 93 -8.59 24.86 25.21
C ILE A 93 -7.50 25.87 25.57
N GLU A 94 -6.38 25.86 24.84
CA GLU A 94 -5.27 26.82 25.01
C GLU A 94 -5.75 28.28 24.82
N GLU A 95 -6.57 28.53 23.80
CA GLU A 95 -7.20 29.83 23.53
C GLU A 95 -8.11 30.29 24.69
N HIS A 96 -8.92 29.39 25.25
CA HIS A 96 -9.81 29.73 26.38
C HIS A 96 -9.06 29.97 27.69
N LEU A 97 -7.92 29.30 27.89
CA LEU A 97 -7.11 29.42 29.09
C LEU A 97 -6.05 30.53 28.98
N ASN A 98 -5.95 31.20 27.82
CA ASN A 98 -4.93 32.19 27.51
C ASN A 98 -3.50 31.68 27.79
N ILE A 99 -3.27 30.38 27.51
CA ILE A 99 -1.97 29.72 27.66
C ILE A 99 -1.31 29.78 26.28
N PRO A 100 -0.27 30.60 26.05
CA PRO A 100 0.45 30.57 24.80
C PRO A 100 1.20 29.24 24.68
N TYR A 101 0.88 28.45 23.64
CA TYR A 101 1.67 27.28 23.27
C TYR A 101 3.04 27.75 22.75
N VAL A 102 4.10 27.46 23.50
CA VAL A 102 5.48 27.66 23.07
C VAL A 102 5.88 26.36 22.38
N GLU A 103 6.03 26.39 21.05
CA GLU A 103 6.65 25.28 20.32
C GLU A 103 8.03 25.02 20.94
N ALA A 104 8.25 23.81 21.44
CA ALA A 104 9.60 23.37 21.74
C ALA A 104 10.35 23.35 20.40
N GLU A 105 11.21 24.35 20.22
CA GLU A 105 12.16 24.44 19.12
C GLU A 105 12.81 23.05 18.97
N PRO A 106 12.80 22.44 17.78
CA PRO A 106 13.42 21.13 17.59
C PRO A 106 14.86 21.26 18.06
N ALA A 107 15.20 20.52 19.12
CA ALA A 107 16.52 20.53 19.72
C ALA A 107 17.55 20.45 18.59
N ALA A 108 18.21 21.57 18.33
CA ALA A 108 19.31 21.63 17.39
C ALA A 108 20.33 20.61 17.87
N GLU A 109 20.42 19.52 17.12
CA GLU A 109 21.65 18.80 16.80
C GLU A 109 22.80 19.02 17.80
N ASN A 110 22.68 18.43 18.99
CA ASN A 110 23.85 18.18 19.83
C ASN A 110 24.59 16.96 19.27
N VAL A 111 25.26 17.15 18.13
CA VAL A 111 26.37 16.29 17.71
C VAL A 111 27.65 17.02 18.08
N PRO A 112 28.35 16.64 19.16
CA PRO A 112 29.67 17.17 19.42
C PRO A 112 30.64 16.41 18.51
N ALA A 113 30.92 16.94 17.33
CA ALA A 113 32.01 16.45 16.50
C ALA A 113 32.52 17.53 15.55
N SER A 114 33.51 18.28 16.01
CA SER A 114 34.83 18.25 15.37
C SER A 114 35.76 19.23 16.09
N ASP A 115 36.51 18.66 17.02
CA ASP A 115 37.85 19.12 17.34
C ASP A 115 38.63 19.17 16.01
N THR A 116 38.88 20.36 15.48
CA THR A 116 39.77 20.57 14.34
C THR A 116 40.44 21.91 14.52
N THR A 117 41.61 21.85 15.15
CA THR A 117 42.82 22.62 14.85
C THR A 117 42.64 23.95 14.10
N GLN A 118 42.75 25.05 14.84
CA GLN A 118 43.45 26.27 14.45
C GLN A 118 44.20 26.69 15.72
N GLU A 119 45.50 26.46 15.94
CA GLU A 119 46.68 26.84 15.14
C GLU A 119 46.46 28.11 14.31
N ASN A 120 46.32 29.26 14.98
CA ASN A 120 47.14 30.43 14.65
C ASN A 120 47.06 31.51 15.74
N GLN A 121 48.19 32.20 15.94
CA GLN A 121 48.44 33.44 16.70
C GLN A 121 49.03 33.31 18.12
N ALA A 122 50.36 33.16 18.18
CA ALA A 122 51.29 34.15 18.76
C ALA A 122 52.75 33.76 18.46
#